data_AF-A0A1F1CAL7-F1
#
_entry.id   AF-A0A1F1CAL7-F1
#
_cell.length_a   1.000
_cell.length_b   1.000
_cell.length_c   1.000
_cell.angle_alpha   90.00
_cell.angle_beta   90.00
_cell.angle_gamma   90.00
#
_symmetry.space_group_name_H-M   'P 1'
#
loop_
_entity.id
_entity.type
_entity.pdbx_description
1 polymer ?
#
loop_
_entity_poly.entity_id
_entity_poly.type
_entity_poly.pdbx_seq_one_letter_code
_entity_poly.pdbx_strand_id
1 'polypeptide(L)'
;MLDFGKRIERMRLAQKISRQEFCGDESELSVRQLIRIEKGESRPTLTKLKYIANRLGIEDFKLMPDYVELEKDYLQLKYYLMRTPTYEDENIAKEKEKIFDKIFDEYYNDLPEEERIIIDILQAYDDFGLQNDDSNLEMILQDYFTQILLKTEYEVNELLIIKLFLLRLVHPNTILDEKEKHKCTVIANNILQQLDKFDLDYVFIVRDSLLLLLGIFEKMSDYTRFEKIIQELNDLTSKTYDYQKKPIIRIWEWRYALFSKQNYQMAENFFQEAKIFAKMINNSYLIEQIEKQWQSDLQNYFKNKN
;
A
#
# COMPACT_ATOMS: atom_id res chain seq x y z
N MET A 1 4.46 -29.08 7.88
CA MET A 1 5.10 -28.40 6.73
C MET A 1 6.32 -29.13 6.15
N LEU A 2 7.22 -29.69 6.95
CA LEU A 2 8.44 -30.36 6.44
C LEU A 2 8.17 -31.51 5.45
N ASP A 3 7.19 -32.37 5.73
CA ASP A 3 6.86 -33.50 4.85
C ASP A 3 6.23 -33.04 3.52
N PHE A 4 5.44 -31.97 3.55
CA PHE A 4 4.90 -31.32 2.37
C PHE A 4 6.03 -30.76 1.47
N GLY A 5 6.95 -30.00 2.05
CA GLY A 5 8.10 -29.46 1.33
C GLY A 5 8.96 -30.54 0.67
N LYS A 6 9.30 -31.60 1.42
CA LYS A 6 10.05 -32.75 0.90
C LYS A 6 9.30 -33.49 -0.21
N ARG A 7 7.97 -33.54 -0.15
CA ARG A 7 7.14 -34.14 -1.21
C ARG A 7 7.27 -33.36 -2.51
N ILE A 8 7.18 -32.03 -2.47
CA ILE A 8 7.39 -31.16 -3.64
C ILE A 8 8.78 -31.41 -4.23
N GLU A 9 9.82 -31.37 -3.40
CA GLU A 9 11.20 -31.58 -3.84
C GLU A 9 11.39 -32.92 -4.55
N ARG A 10 10.87 -34.02 -3.96
CA ARG A 10 10.94 -35.36 -4.55
C ARG A 10 10.24 -35.43 -5.91
N MET A 11 9.04 -34.87 -6.02
CA MET A 11 8.27 -34.91 -7.27
C MET A 11 8.96 -34.09 -8.37
N ARG A 12 9.47 -32.90 -8.04
CA ARG A 12 10.23 -32.07 -8.97
C ARG A 12 11.49 -32.78 -9.47
N LEU A 13 12.26 -33.40 -8.56
CA LEU A 13 13.47 -34.15 -8.90
C LEU A 13 13.17 -35.41 -9.72
N ALA A 14 12.04 -36.10 -9.47
CA ALA A 14 11.60 -37.23 -10.27
C ALA A 14 11.29 -36.84 -11.72
N GLN A 15 10.79 -35.61 -11.94
CA GLN A 15 10.59 -35.02 -13.27
C GLN A 15 11.87 -34.45 -13.88
N LYS A 16 13.00 -34.48 -13.16
CA LYS A 16 14.31 -33.92 -13.57
C LYS A 16 14.31 -32.41 -13.85
N ILE A 17 13.40 -31.67 -13.22
CA ILE A 17 13.26 -30.22 -13.41
C ILE A 17 14.11 -29.48 -12.39
N SER A 18 14.93 -28.52 -12.84
CA SER A 18 15.70 -27.63 -11.94
C SER A 18 14.79 -26.63 -11.23
N ARG A 19 15.23 -25.99 -10.14
CA ARG A 19 14.40 -24.96 -9.47
C ARG A 19 14.14 -23.76 -10.39
N GLN A 20 15.15 -23.35 -11.16
CA GLN A 20 15.05 -22.26 -12.13
C GLN A 20 14.01 -22.59 -13.20
N GLU A 21 14.09 -23.79 -13.79
CA GLU A 21 13.13 -24.23 -14.79
C GLU A 21 11.73 -24.40 -14.20
N PHE A 22 11.61 -24.85 -12.95
CA PHE A 22 10.32 -24.98 -12.27
C PHE A 22 9.63 -23.61 -12.08
N CYS A 23 10.40 -22.59 -11.69
CA CYS A 23 9.93 -21.24 -11.39
C CYS A 23 9.70 -20.38 -12.65
N GLY A 24 10.28 -20.75 -13.79
CA GLY A 24 10.04 -20.05 -15.06
C GLY A 24 10.60 -18.63 -15.03
N ASP A 25 9.74 -17.63 -15.24
CA ASP A 25 10.07 -16.21 -15.20
C ASP A 25 9.99 -15.60 -13.78
N GLU A 26 9.72 -16.43 -12.76
CA GLU A 26 9.59 -16.05 -11.36
C GLU A 26 8.44 -15.07 -11.06
N SER A 27 7.48 -14.91 -11.98
CA SER A 27 6.30 -14.04 -11.79
C SER A 27 5.35 -14.55 -10.69
N GLU A 28 5.12 -15.86 -10.64
CA GLU A 28 4.20 -16.54 -9.71
C GLU A 28 4.92 -17.12 -8.48
N LEU A 29 6.15 -17.61 -8.67
CA LEU A 29 6.93 -18.26 -7.62
C LEU A 29 8.43 -18.05 -7.88
N SER A 30 9.11 -17.41 -6.93
CA SER A 30 10.57 -17.22 -7.05
C SER A 30 11.35 -18.46 -6.61
N VAL A 31 12.60 -18.57 -7.09
CA VAL A 31 13.49 -19.68 -6.70
C VAL A 31 13.72 -19.70 -5.18
N ARG A 32 13.83 -18.54 -4.54
CA ARG A 32 14.02 -18.42 -3.08
C ARG A 32 12.79 -18.92 -2.32
N GLN A 33 11.60 -18.54 -2.78
CA GLN A 33 10.33 -19.00 -2.20
C GLN A 33 10.20 -20.52 -2.31
N LEU A 34 10.51 -21.08 -3.49
CA LEU A 34 10.49 -22.54 -3.68
C LEU A 34 11.46 -23.25 -2.72
N ILE A 35 12.67 -22.72 -2.50
CA ILE A 35 13.63 -23.29 -1.55
C ILE A 35 13.06 -23.32 -0.13
N ARG A 36 12.47 -22.20 0.34
CA ARG A 36 11.86 -22.11 1.68
C ARG A 36 10.69 -23.10 1.82
N ILE A 37 9.87 -23.23 0.79
CA ILE A 37 8.74 -24.18 0.75
C ILE A 37 9.25 -25.63 0.80
N GLU A 38 10.24 -26.00 -0.02
CA GLU A 38 10.81 -27.36 -0.06
C GLU A 38 11.44 -27.74 1.29
N LYS A 39 12.05 -26.79 1.98
CA LYS A 39 12.59 -26.98 3.35
C LYS A 39 11.51 -27.01 4.44
N GLY A 40 10.26 -26.68 4.11
CA GLY A 40 9.16 -26.58 5.08
C GLY A 40 9.23 -25.33 5.98
N GLU A 41 10.04 -24.34 5.61
CA GLU A 41 10.20 -23.06 6.31
C GLU A 41 9.08 -22.06 5.95
N SER A 42 8.37 -22.30 4.85
CA SER A 42 7.32 -21.42 4.33
C SER A 42 6.10 -22.20 3.86
N ARG A 43 4.92 -21.65 4.14
CA ARG A 43 3.64 -22.14 3.67
C ARG A 43 3.20 -21.35 2.42
N PRO A 44 2.87 -22.02 1.30
CA PRO A 44 2.40 -21.34 0.10
C PRO A 44 0.96 -20.84 0.26
N THR A 45 0.63 -19.73 -0.40
CA THR A 45 -0.75 -19.31 -0.64
C THR A 45 -1.44 -20.26 -1.62
N LEU A 46 -2.77 -20.15 -1.73
CA LEU A 46 -3.56 -21.00 -2.61
C LEU A 46 -3.14 -20.85 -4.08
N THR A 47 -2.86 -19.62 -4.52
CA THR A 47 -2.37 -19.33 -5.88
C THR A 47 -1.06 -20.06 -6.17
N LYS A 48 -0.09 -19.97 -5.25
CA LYS A 48 1.18 -20.68 -5.35
C LYS A 48 1.04 -22.19 -5.27
N LEU A 49 0.15 -22.70 -4.41
CA LEU A 49 -0.14 -24.13 -4.34
C LEU A 49 -0.67 -24.64 -5.68
N LYS A 50 -1.60 -23.91 -6.30
CA LYS A 50 -2.14 -24.23 -7.64
C LYS A 50 -1.06 -24.18 -8.71
N TYR A 51 -0.19 -23.17 -8.68
CA TYR A 51 0.96 -23.09 -9.59
C TYR A 51 1.88 -24.31 -9.44
N ILE A 52 2.28 -24.65 -8.21
CA ILE A 52 3.14 -25.81 -7.92
C ILE A 52 2.46 -27.10 -8.38
N ALA A 53 1.17 -27.29 -8.07
CA ALA A 53 0.41 -28.47 -8.45
C ALA A 53 0.35 -28.65 -9.97
N ASN A 54 0.06 -27.57 -10.70
CA ASN A 54 0.05 -27.54 -12.16
C ASN A 54 1.42 -27.91 -12.76
N ARG A 55 2.51 -27.30 -12.27
CA ARG A 55 3.88 -27.64 -12.72
C ARG A 55 4.25 -29.10 -12.44
N LEU A 56 3.71 -29.69 -11.37
CA LEU A 56 3.90 -31.09 -11.03
C LEU A 56 2.92 -32.05 -11.73
N GLY A 57 1.95 -31.53 -12.49
CA GLY A 57 0.95 -32.34 -13.20
C GLY A 57 -0.03 -33.06 -12.28
N ILE A 58 -0.32 -32.49 -11.10
CA ILE A 58 -1.26 -33.05 -10.12
C ILE A 58 -2.29 -32.01 -9.69
N GLU A 59 -3.40 -32.47 -9.14
CA GLU A 59 -4.42 -31.60 -8.56
C GLU A 59 -3.94 -31.02 -7.22
N ASP A 60 -4.29 -29.76 -6.95
CA ASP A 60 -3.90 -29.00 -5.77
C ASP A 60 -4.34 -29.67 -4.46
N PHE A 61 -5.57 -30.17 -4.39
CA PHE A 61 -6.07 -30.91 -3.22
C PHE A 61 -5.35 -32.25 -3.00
N LYS A 62 -4.72 -32.85 -4.04
CA LYS A 62 -3.88 -34.04 -3.86
C LYS A 62 -2.49 -33.69 -3.35
N LEU A 63 -2.02 -32.48 -3.67
CA LEU A 63 -0.72 -31.98 -3.22
C LEU A 63 -0.79 -31.60 -1.73
N MET A 64 -1.85 -30.89 -1.31
CA MET A 64 -2.10 -30.53 0.08
C MET A 64 -3.59 -30.75 0.45
N PRO A 65 -3.98 -31.97 0.85
CA PRO A 65 -5.38 -32.29 1.19
C PRO A 65 -5.89 -31.47 2.38
N ASP A 66 -5.02 -31.24 3.36
CA ASP A 66 -5.34 -30.53 4.60
C ASP A 66 -5.07 -29.02 4.48
N TYR A 67 -5.27 -28.43 3.30
CA TYR A 67 -5.09 -26.99 3.12
C TYR A 67 -6.16 -26.22 3.90
N VAL A 68 -5.72 -25.43 4.88
CA VAL A 68 -6.61 -24.58 5.69
C VAL A 68 -6.66 -23.17 5.10
N GLU A 69 -7.81 -22.70 4.65
CA GLU A 69 -7.96 -21.30 4.24
C GLU A 69 -7.74 -20.34 5.43
N LEU A 70 -7.47 -19.07 5.13
CA LEU A 70 -7.29 -18.06 6.17
C LEU A 70 -8.55 -17.91 7.02
N GLU A 71 -8.35 -17.77 8.33
CA GLU A 71 -9.46 -17.60 9.27
C GLU A 71 -10.21 -16.28 9.02
N LYS A 72 -11.53 -16.33 9.11
CA LYS A 72 -12.38 -15.14 8.88
C LYS A 72 -12.06 -14.01 9.85
N ASP A 73 -11.77 -14.35 11.10
CA ASP A 73 -11.44 -13.38 12.14
C ASP A 73 -10.12 -12.65 11.80
N TYR A 74 -9.09 -13.39 11.35
CA TYR A 74 -7.86 -12.79 10.83
C TYR A 74 -8.13 -11.83 9.66
N LEU A 75 -8.95 -12.24 8.68
CA LEU A 75 -9.28 -11.40 7.52
C LEU A 75 -9.98 -10.09 7.93
N GLN A 76 -10.83 -10.14 8.96
CA GLN A 76 -11.49 -8.94 9.51
C GLN A 76 -10.49 -8.02 10.21
N LEU A 77 -9.57 -8.56 11.02
CA LEU A 77 -8.52 -7.80 11.68
C LEU A 77 -7.61 -7.12 10.64
N LYS A 78 -7.17 -7.86 9.63
CA LYS A 78 -6.38 -7.35 8.49
C LYS A 78 -7.11 -6.22 7.77
N TYR A 79 -8.40 -6.40 7.47
CA TYR A 79 -9.21 -5.36 6.81
C TYR A 79 -9.32 -4.10 7.66
N TYR A 80 -9.54 -4.25 8.97
CA TYR A 80 -9.57 -3.12 9.90
C TYR A 80 -8.27 -2.32 9.90
N LEU A 81 -7.11 -3.00 9.97
CA LEU A 81 -5.79 -2.36 9.93
C LEU A 81 -5.57 -1.59 8.62
N MET A 82 -5.94 -2.17 7.48
CA MET A 82 -5.80 -1.51 6.17
C MET A 82 -6.72 -0.28 6.04
N ARG A 83 -7.97 -0.40 6.49
CA ARG A 83 -9.04 0.57 6.23
C ARG A 83 -9.02 1.75 7.18
N THR A 84 -8.63 1.54 8.44
CA THR A 84 -8.80 2.53 9.50
C THR A 84 -7.70 3.60 9.43
N PRO A 85 -8.05 4.86 9.15
CA PRO A 85 -7.08 5.95 9.14
C PRO A 85 -6.73 6.36 10.58
N THR A 86 -5.44 6.45 10.88
CA THR A 86 -4.97 6.81 12.23
C THR A 86 -5.14 8.31 12.52
N TYR A 87 -5.03 9.20 11.51
CA TYR A 87 -5.10 10.67 11.64
C TYR A 87 -4.35 11.25 12.86
N GLU A 88 -3.27 10.61 13.31
CA GLU A 88 -2.53 10.98 14.53
C GLU A 88 -3.38 10.96 15.83
N ASP A 89 -4.52 10.24 15.83
CA ASP A 89 -5.32 10.00 17.03
C ASP A 89 -4.68 8.85 17.85
N GLU A 90 -4.16 9.20 19.03
CA GLU A 90 -3.53 8.25 19.95
C GLU A 90 -4.43 7.09 20.37
N ASN A 91 -5.76 7.28 20.39
CA ASN A 91 -6.68 6.19 20.77
C ASN A 91 -6.77 5.15 19.66
N ILE A 92 -6.88 5.60 18.40
CA ILE A 92 -6.91 4.70 17.24
C ILE A 92 -5.58 3.95 17.12
N ALA A 93 -4.46 4.65 17.34
CA ALA A 93 -3.13 4.02 17.35
C ALA A 93 -3.03 2.88 18.39
N LYS A 94 -3.49 3.12 19.63
CA LYS A 94 -3.51 2.10 20.69
C LYS A 94 -4.44 0.92 20.38
N GLU A 95 -5.55 1.16 19.69
CA GLU A 95 -6.44 0.06 19.26
C GLU A 95 -5.78 -0.80 18.18
N LYS A 96 -5.10 -0.18 17.22
CA LYS A 96 -4.36 -0.91 16.19
C LYS A 96 -3.21 -1.72 16.78
N GLU A 97 -2.47 -1.17 17.75
CA GLU A 97 -1.40 -1.89 18.46
C GLU A 97 -1.91 -3.19 19.08
N LYS A 98 -3.06 -3.15 19.78
CA LYS A 98 -3.71 -4.36 20.32
C LYS A 98 -4.12 -5.37 19.25
N ILE A 99 -4.51 -4.90 18.07
CA ILE A 99 -4.86 -5.77 16.95
C ILE A 99 -3.60 -6.44 16.39
N PHE A 100 -2.49 -5.70 16.27
CA PHE A 100 -1.20 -6.29 15.90
C PHE A 100 -0.79 -7.35 16.91
N ASP A 101 -0.82 -7.06 18.22
CA ASP A 101 -0.52 -8.03 19.28
C ASP A 101 -1.34 -9.31 19.12
N LYS A 102 -2.66 -9.17 18.93
CA LYS A 102 -3.55 -10.31 18.69
C LYS A 102 -3.16 -11.10 17.44
N ILE A 103 -2.81 -10.43 16.35
CA ILE A 103 -2.37 -11.10 15.11
C ILE A 103 -1.08 -11.89 15.35
N PHE A 104 -0.10 -11.29 16.04
CA PHE A 104 1.17 -11.93 16.34
C PHE A 104 1.03 -13.14 17.27
N ASP A 105 0.18 -13.03 18.28
CA ASP A 105 -0.02 -14.09 19.27
C ASP A 105 -0.85 -15.26 18.73
N GLU A 106 -1.93 -14.98 17.98
CA GLU A 106 -2.93 -16.00 17.62
C GLU A 106 -2.77 -16.55 16.19
N TYR A 107 -2.28 -15.77 15.22
CA TYR A 107 -2.36 -16.15 13.79
C TYR A 107 -1.00 -16.19 13.07
N TYR A 108 -0.06 -15.29 13.42
CA TYR A 108 1.10 -14.97 12.59
C TYR A 108 1.97 -16.18 12.21
N ASN A 109 2.17 -17.12 13.13
CA ASN A 109 3.02 -18.30 12.90
C ASN A 109 2.44 -19.27 11.86
N ASP A 110 1.11 -19.30 11.70
CA ASP A 110 0.40 -20.22 10.80
C ASP A 110 0.06 -19.59 9.43
N LEU A 111 0.28 -18.28 9.30
CA LEU A 111 0.07 -17.54 8.07
C LEU A 111 1.06 -17.98 6.97
N PRO A 112 0.61 -17.99 5.70
CA PRO A 112 1.50 -18.04 4.54
C PRO A 112 2.54 -16.92 4.60
N GLU A 113 3.70 -17.15 3.99
CA GLU A 113 4.79 -16.18 4.00
C GLU A 113 4.35 -14.81 3.47
N GLU A 114 3.57 -14.77 2.39
CA GLU A 114 2.99 -13.56 1.80
C GLU A 114 2.12 -12.77 2.77
N GLU A 115 1.31 -13.46 3.58
CA GLU A 115 0.42 -12.80 4.54
C GLU A 115 1.19 -12.24 5.73
N ARG A 116 2.23 -12.93 6.20
CA ARG A 116 3.13 -12.39 7.23
C ARG A 116 3.81 -11.10 6.76
N ILE A 117 4.32 -11.11 5.53
CA ILE A 117 4.92 -9.91 4.92
C ILE A 117 3.93 -8.76 4.88
N ILE A 118 2.66 -9.00 4.55
CA ILE A 118 1.64 -7.96 4.55
C ILE A 118 1.44 -7.39 5.95
N ILE A 119 1.39 -8.23 6.99
CA ILE A 119 1.27 -7.77 8.38
C ILE A 119 2.51 -6.96 8.78
N ASP A 120 3.71 -7.42 8.46
CA ASP A 120 4.96 -6.69 8.72
C ASP A 120 4.97 -5.33 8.00
N ILE A 121 4.44 -5.25 6.77
CA ILE A 121 4.28 -4.02 6.01
C ILE A 121 3.28 -3.06 6.66
N LEU A 122 2.15 -3.59 7.13
CA LEU A 122 1.13 -2.78 7.79
C LEU A 122 1.64 -2.23 9.12
N GLN A 123 2.39 -3.03 9.88
CA GLN A 123 3.04 -2.59 11.10
C GLN A 123 4.10 -1.53 10.78
N ALA A 124 5.00 -1.78 9.83
CA ALA A 124 6.00 -0.80 9.41
C ALA A 124 5.39 0.51 8.89
N TYR A 125 4.23 0.44 8.22
CA TYR A 125 3.49 1.62 7.79
C TYR A 125 3.01 2.46 8.98
N ASP A 126 2.40 1.83 9.98
CA ASP A 126 1.92 2.54 11.17
C ASP A 126 3.08 3.01 12.06
N ASP A 127 4.14 2.20 12.25
CA ASP A 127 5.34 2.55 13.02
C ASP A 127 6.13 3.69 12.37
N PHE A 128 6.34 3.67 11.06
CA PHE A 128 7.00 4.76 10.36
C PHE A 128 6.15 6.04 10.40
N GLY A 129 4.82 5.90 10.21
CA GLY A 129 3.89 7.03 10.29
C GLY A 129 3.82 7.69 11.66
N LEU A 130 4.02 6.93 12.75
CA LEU A 130 3.92 7.41 14.13
C LEU A 130 5.27 7.77 14.77
N GLN A 131 6.31 6.96 14.52
CA GLN A 131 7.58 6.99 15.26
C GLN A 131 8.79 7.28 14.36
N ASN A 132 8.61 7.39 13.03
CA ASN A 132 9.69 7.50 12.05
C ASN A 132 10.73 6.36 12.16
N ASP A 133 10.32 5.16 12.58
CA ASP A 133 11.18 3.98 12.60
C ASP A 133 11.27 3.36 11.20
N ASP A 134 12.49 3.34 10.64
CA ASP A 134 12.80 2.85 9.28
C ASP A 134 13.46 1.45 9.30
N SER A 135 13.70 0.87 10.49
CA SER A 135 14.54 -0.31 10.67
C SER A 135 14.09 -1.54 9.88
N ASN A 136 12.78 -1.78 9.79
CA ASN A 136 12.19 -2.88 9.03
C ASN A 136 11.82 -2.50 7.60
N LEU A 137 11.66 -1.21 7.33
CA LEU A 137 11.06 -0.70 6.11
C LEU A 137 12.03 -0.85 4.91
N GLU A 138 13.32 -0.52 5.07
CA GLU A 138 14.30 -0.68 3.98
C GLU A 138 14.49 -2.15 3.57
N MET A 139 14.55 -3.07 4.54
CA MET A 139 14.73 -4.49 4.28
C MET A 139 13.57 -5.07 3.47
N ILE A 140 12.33 -4.75 3.88
CA ILE A 140 11.13 -5.19 3.17
C ILE A 140 11.08 -4.61 1.76
N LEU A 141 11.38 -3.32 1.60
CA LEU A 141 11.36 -2.70 0.27
C LEU A 141 12.39 -3.31 -0.68
N GLN A 142 13.60 -3.61 -0.24
CA GLN A 142 14.62 -4.19 -1.13
C GLN A 142 14.21 -5.56 -1.69
N ASP A 143 13.57 -6.40 -0.88
CA ASP A 143 13.25 -7.78 -1.25
C ASP A 143 12.05 -7.90 -2.20
N TYR A 144 11.02 -7.04 -2.07
CA TYR A 144 9.79 -7.17 -2.85
C TYR A 144 9.66 -6.15 -3.98
N PHE A 145 10.22 -4.94 -3.80
CA PHE A 145 9.91 -3.81 -4.68
C PHE A 145 10.47 -3.97 -6.10
N THR A 146 11.57 -4.71 -6.26
CA THR A 146 12.19 -4.94 -7.57
C THR A 146 11.27 -5.71 -8.52
N GLN A 147 10.50 -6.67 -8.00
CA GLN A 147 9.55 -7.48 -8.80
C GLN A 147 8.29 -6.67 -9.16
N ILE A 148 7.84 -5.81 -8.25
CA ILE A 148 6.63 -4.99 -8.43
C ILE A 148 6.79 -4.00 -9.59
N LEU A 149 7.96 -3.40 -9.75
CA LEU A 149 8.21 -2.44 -10.83
C LEU A 149 8.16 -3.06 -12.23
N LEU A 150 8.23 -4.38 -12.34
CA LEU A 150 8.11 -5.10 -13.61
C LEU A 150 6.66 -5.43 -13.98
N LYS A 151 5.73 -5.40 -13.01
CA LYS A 151 4.32 -5.71 -13.24
C LYS A 151 3.59 -4.52 -13.87
N THR A 152 2.74 -4.82 -14.84
CA THR A 152 1.83 -3.83 -15.47
C THR A 152 0.48 -3.76 -14.78
N GLU A 153 0.07 -4.83 -14.10
CA GLU A 153 -1.17 -4.91 -13.32
C GLU A 153 -0.83 -5.15 -11.85
N TYR A 154 -1.41 -4.36 -10.96
CA TYR A 154 -1.17 -4.43 -9.52
C TYR A 154 -2.35 -5.08 -8.81
N GLU A 155 -2.07 -6.03 -7.92
CA GLU A 155 -3.06 -6.54 -6.98
C GLU A 155 -2.99 -5.76 -5.66
N VAL A 156 -3.85 -6.13 -4.72
CA VAL A 156 -3.95 -5.51 -3.39
C VAL A 156 -2.59 -5.54 -2.67
N ASN A 157 -1.88 -6.66 -2.78
CA ASN A 157 -0.60 -6.86 -2.10
C ASN A 157 0.45 -5.91 -2.65
N GLU A 158 0.63 -5.82 -3.98
CA GLU A 158 1.57 -4.88 -4.58
C GLU A 158 1.22 -3.43 -4.24
N LEU A 159 -0.06 -3.07 -4.20
CA LEU A 159 -0.50 -1.74 -3.81
C LEU A 159 -0.12 -1.38 -2.37
N LEU A 160 -0.14 -2.34 -1.44
CA LEU A 160 0.30 -2.12 -0.06
C LEU A 160 1.81 -1.87 0.01
N ILE A 161 2.63 -2.62 -0.74
CA ILE A 161 4.08 -2.40 -0.78
C ILE A 161 4.40 -1.05 -1.44
N ILE A 162 3.69 -0.71 -2.52
CA ILE A 162 3.78 0.60 -3.17
C ILE A 162 3.43 1.71 -2.16
N LYS A 163 2.33 1.56 -1.41
CA LYS A 163 1.92 2.53 -0.38
C LYS A 163 3.02 2.72 0.67
N LEU A 164 3.64 1.64 1.16
CA LEU A 164 4.78 1.71 2.09
C LEU A 164 5.97 2.47 1.48
N PHE A 165 6.34 2.13 0.24
CA PHE A 165 7.41 2.83 -0.49
C PHE A 165 7.15 4.34 -0.60
N LEU A 166 5.93 4.72 -0.98
CA LEU A 166 5.53 6.11 -1.13
C LEU A 166 5.51 6.84 0.21
N LEU A 167 5.12 6.17 1.31
CA LEU A 167 5.16 6.76 2.65
C LEU A 167 6.57 7.18 3.05
N ARG A 168 7.58 6.30 2.83
CA ARG A 168 8.99 6.64 3.07
C ARG A 168 9.44 7.88 2.29
N LEU A 169 9.00 7.98 1.04
CA LEU A 169 9.40 9.05 0.13
C LEU A 169 8.73 10.40 0.41
N VAL A 170 7.48 10.39 0.88
CA VAL A 170 6.76 11.63 1.19
C VAL A 170 7.32 12.32 2.44
N HIS A 171 7.97 11.55 3.32
CA HIS A 171 8.52 12.06 4.58
C HIS A 171 9.43 13.29 4.36
N PRO A 172 9.31 14.36 5.17
CA PRO A 172 10.00 15.63 4.91
C PRO A 172 11.52 15.50 4.75
N ASN A 173 12.16 14.68 5.58
CA ASN A 173 13.62 14.53 5.62
C ASN A 173 14.20 13.66 4.50
N THR A 174 13.36 12.96 3.73
CA THR A 174 13.83 12.02 2.70
C THR A 174 14.30 12.77 1.44
N ILE A 175 15.57 12.61 1.06
CA ILE A 175 16.08 13.20 -0.19
C ILE A 175 15.84 12.21 -1.34
N LEU A 176 15.16 12.68 -2.39
CA LEU A 176 14.78 11.87 -3.55
C LEU A 176 15.90 11.84 -4.59
N ASP A 177 16.39 10.66 -4.92
CA ASP A 177 17.29 10.47 -6.06
C ASP A 177 16.54 10.40 -7.41
N GLU A 178 17.27 10.47 -8.53
CA GLU A 178 16.67 10.43 -9.87
C GLU A 178 15.96 9.09 -10.18
N LYS A 179 16.43 7.98 -9.61
CA LYS A 179 15.80 6.67 -9.80
C LYS A 179 14.46 6.61 -9.06
N GLU A 180 14.39 7.16 -7.86
CA GLU A 180 13.18 7.25 -7.04
C GLU A 180 12.14 8.16 -7.68
N LYS A 181 12.55 9.32 -8.22
CA LYS A 181 11.68 10.19 -9.02
C LYS A 181 11.08 9.46 -10.21
N HIS A 182 11.92 8.73 -10.95
CA HIS A 182 11.46 7.95 -12.09
C HIS A 182 10.47 6.84 -11.66
N LYS A 183 10.77 6.11 -10.58
CA LYS A 183 9.89 5.08 -10.01
C LYS A 183 8.51 5.64 -9.63
N CYS A 184 8.46 6.79 -8.95
CA CYS A 184 7.19 7.44 -8.60
C CYS A 184 6.36 7.79 -9.83
N THR A 185 7.01 8.25 -10.89
CA THR A 185 6.36 8.57 -12.16
C THR A 185 5.78 7.32 -12.83
N VAL A 186 6.53 6.21 -12.86
CA VAL A 186 6.07 4.92 -13.41
C VAL A 186 4.88 4.40 -12.61
N ILE A 187 4.99 4.40 -11.27
CA ILE A 187 3.91 3.96 -10.37
C ILE A 187 2.64 4.78 -10.59
N ALA A 188 2.75 6.10 -10.65
CA ALA A 188 1.60 6.97 -10.89
C ALA A 188 0.93 6.65 -12.22
N ASN A 189 1.69 6.50 -13.31
CA ASN A 189 1.13 6.17 -14.62
C ASN A 189 0.45 4.79 -14.61
N ASN A 190 1.09 3.78 -14.02
CA ASN A 190 0.54 2.43 -13.94
C ASN A 190 -0.76 2.39 -13.13
N ILE A 191 -0.82 3.07 -11.98
CA ILE A 191 -2.04 3.18 -11.16
C ILE A 191 -3.14 3.86 -11.97
N LEU A 192 -2.86 5.01 -12.59
CA LEU A 192 -3.85 5.80 -13.35
C LEU A 192 -4.41 5.02 -14.55
N GLN A 193 -3.60 4.20 -15.22
CA GLN A 193 -4.03 3.41 -16.39
C GLN A 193 -4.96 2.24 -16.05
N GLN A 194 -4.97 1.80 -14.80
CA GLN A 194 -5.72 0.60 -14.38
C GLN A 194 -6.77 0.88 -13.31
N LEU A 195 -7.15 2.15 -13.10
CA LEU A 195 -8.11 2.56 -12.07
C LEU A 195 -9.43 1.79 -12.10
N ASP A 196 -9.96 1.53 -13.30
CA ASP A 196 -11.23 0.81 -13.47
C ASP A 196 -11.11 -0.72 -13.29
N LYS A 197 -9.89 -1.25 -13.14
CA LYS A 197 -9.65 -2.69 -12.91
C LYS A 197 -9.56 -3.06 -11.43
N PHE A 198 -9.32 -2.07 -10.55
CA PHE A 198 -9.21 -2.34 -9.13
C PHE A 198 -10.55 -2.71 -8.52
N ASP A 199 -10.51 -3.67 -7.61
CA ASP A 199 -11.66 -4.04 -6.80
C ASP A 199 -12.10 -2.86 -5.92
N LEU A 200 -13.41 -2.59 -5.90
CA LEU A 200 -14.02 -1.54 -5.10
C LEU A 200 -13.74 -1.74 -3.60
N ASP A 201 -13.59 -2.98 -3.15
CA ASP A 201 -13.31 -3.31 -1.75
C ASP A 201 -11.93 -2.80 -1.29
N TYR A 202 -10.99 -2.60 -2.23
CA TYR A 202 -9.60 -2.23 -1.95
C TYR A 202 -9.16 -0.91 -2.59
N VAL A 203 -10.05 -0.23 -3.32
CA VAL A 203 -9.73 1.01 -4.04
C VAL A 203 -9.30 2.16 -3.10
N PHE A 204 -9.57 2.04 -1.80
CA PHE A 204 -9.08 2.98 -0.79
C PHE A 204 -7.55 2.97 -0.68
N ILE A 205 -6.89 1.84 -0.93
CA ILE A 205 -5.42 1.74 -0.95
C ILE A 205 -4.89 2.55 -2.14
N VAL A 206 -5.56 2.44 -3.29
CA VAL A 206 -5.24 3.22 -4.51
C VAL A 206 -5.37 4.70 -4.24
N ARG A 207 -6.49 5.13 -3.63
CA ARG A 207 -6.72 6.51 -3.23
C ARG A 207 -5.60 7.02 -2.32
N ASP A 208 -5.25 6.26 -1.28
CA ASP A 208 -4.21 6.65 -0.33
C ASP A 208 -2.84 6.76 -1.02
N SER A 209 -2.50 5.85 -1.93
CA SER A 209 -1.28 5.90 -2.74
C SER A 209 -1.24 7.13 -3.65
N LEU A 210 -2.35 7.49 -4.28
CA LEU A 210 -2.47 8.71 -5.10
C LEU A 210 -2.29 9.98 -4.25
N LEU A 211 -2.81 10.01 -3.02
CA LEU A 211 -2.61 11.13 -2.09
C LEU A 211 -1.13 11.27 -1.68
N LEU A 212 -0.43 10.17 -1.43
CA LEU A 212 1.02 10.18 -1.16
C LEU A 212 1.81 10.68 -2.37
N LEU A 213 1.44 10.24 -3.58
CA LEU A 213 2.06 10.70 -4.83
C LEU A 213 1.94 12.22 -5.03
N LEU A 214 0.80 12.84 -4.68
CA LEU A 214 0.66 14.30 -4.75
C LEU A 214 1.70 15.01 -3.87
N GLY A 215 1.92 14.53 -2.64
CA GLY A 215 2.94 15.11 -1.76
C GLY A 215 4.37 14.93 -2.28
N ILE A 216 4.66 13.77 -2.87
CA ILE A 216 5.96 13.51 -3.50
C ILE A 216 6.18 14.42 -4.71
N PHE A 217 5.17 14.56 -5.57
CA PHE A 217 5.24 15.40 -6.76
C PHE A 217 5.38 16.88 -6.42
N GLU A 218 4.71 17.36 -5.37
CA GLU A 218 4.91 18.72 -4.86
C GLU A 218 6.36 18.93 -4.38
N LYS A 219 6.92 17.97 -3.63
CA LYS A 219 8.31 17.98 -3.18
C LYS A 219 9.30 18.04 -4.35
N MET A 220 8.97 17.40 -5.46
CA MET A 220 9.74 17.46 -6.72
C MET A 220 9.45 18.72 -7.55
N SER A 221 8.47 19.53 -7.17
CA SER A 221 7.92 20.63 -7.98
C SER A 221 7.41 20.19 -9.37
N ASP A 222 7.00 18.93 -9.51
CA ASP A 222 6.40 18.40 -10.74
C ASP A 222 4.87 18.41 -10.64
N TYR A 223 4.23 19.38 -11.29
CA TYR A 223 2.77 19.53 -11.29
C TYR A 223 2.10 18.95 -12.54
N THR A 224 2.83 18.24 -13.41
CA THR A 224 2.31 17.77 -14.70
C THR A 224 1.12 16.81 -14.58
N ARG A 225 1.07 16.02 -13.49
CA ARG A 225 0.04 15.00 -13.25
C ARG A 225 -0.98 15.38 -12.18
N PHE A 226 -0.77 16.52 -11.51
CA PHE A 226 -1.58 16.95 -10.37
C PHE A 226 -3.06 17.01 -10.70
N GLU A 227 -3.41 17.68 -11.81
CA GLU A 227 -4.80 17.85 -12.20
C GLU A 227 -5.49 16.51 -12.50
N LYS A 228 -4.80 15.61 -13.22
CA LYS A 228 -5.33 14.27 -13.52
C LYS A 228 -5.53 13.46 -12.25
N ILE A 229 -4.56 13.45 -11.33
CA ILE A 229 -4.66 12.71 -10.06
C ILE A 229 -5.81 13.26 -9.20
N ILE A 230 -5.95 14.58 -9.11
CA ILE A 230 -7.06 15.21 -8.36
C ILE A 230 -8.42 14.86 -8.96
N GLN A 231 -8.55 14.86 -10.29
CA GLN A 231 -9.79 14.44 -10.96
C GLN A 231 -10.13 12.99 -10.60
N GLU A 232 -9.18 12.07 -10.74
CA GLU A 232 -9.40 10.66 -10.42
C GLU A 232 -9.72 10.43 -8.94
N LEU A 233 -9.08 11.15 -8.01
CA LEU A 233 -9.41 11.08 -6.58
C LEU A 233 -10.86 11.51 -6.30
N ASN A 234 -11.34 12.55 -6.99
CA ASN A 234 -12.73 13.00 -6.87
C ASN A 234 -13.72 11.98 -7.46
N ASP A 235 -13.38 11.38 -8.60
CA ASP A 235 -14.19 10.35 -9.24
C ASP A 235 -14.25 9.07 -8.39
N LEU A 236 -13.11 8.62 -7.85
CA LEU A 236 -13.03 7.50 -6.91
C LEU A 236 -13.87 7.75 -5.65
N THR A 237 -13.81 8.96 -5.09
CA THR A 237 -14.63 9.35 -3.93
C THR A 237 -16.13 9.24 -4.26
N SER A 238 -16.53 9.64 -5.47
CA SER A 238 -17.92 9.59 -5.91
C SER A 238 -18.38 8.17 -6.22
N LYS A 239 -17.52 7.34 -6.82
CA LYS A 239 -17.79 5.92 -7.12
C LYS A 239 -17.94 5.08 -5.84
N THR A 240 -17.12 5.34 -4.82
CA THR A 240 -17.13 4.56 -3.57
C THR A 240 -18.06 5.09 -2.50
N TYR A 241 -18.57 6.32 -2.67
CA TYR A 241 -19.27 7.08 -1.62
C TYR A 241 -18.43 7.24 -0.33
N ASP A 242 -17.10 7.12 -0.43
CA ASP A 242 -16.19 7.26 0.70
C ASP A 242 -15.65 8.69 0.81
N TYR A 243 -16.36 9.50 1.59
CA TYR A 243 -16.02 10.90 1.80
C TYR A 243 -15.03 11.15 2.96
N GLN A 244 -14.51 10.11 3.63
CA GLN A 244 -13.64 10.29 4.81
C GLN A 244 -12.35 11.05 4.48
N LYS A 245 -11.78 10.84 3.28
CA LYS A 245 -10.57 11.53 2.80
C LYS A 245 -10.87 12.77 1.96
N LYS A 246 -12.13 13.15 1.78
CA LYS A 246 -12.51 14.36 1.02
C LYS A 246 -11.88 15.65 1.55
N PRO A 247 -11.76 15.88 2.88
CA PRO A 247 -11.04 17.04 3.38
C PRO A 247 -9.59 17.09 2.89
N ILE A 248 -8.90 15.95 2.83
CA ILE A 248 -7.50 15.87 2.39
C ILE A 248 -7.37 16.14 0.88
N ILE A 249 -8.32 15.66 0.07
CA ILE A 249 -8.36 15.98 -1.36
C ILE A 249 -8.50 17.51 -1.55
N ARG A 250 -9.35 18.16 -0.74
CA ARG A 250 -9.54 19.61 -0.77
C ARG A 250 -8.29 20.40 -0.35
N ILE A 251 -7.47 19.86 0.57
CA ILE A 251 -6.14 20.41 0.87
C ILE A 251 -5.30 20.48 -0.41
N TRP A 252 -5.19 19.35 -1.13
CA TRP A 252 -4.39 19.31 -2.36
C TRP A 252 -4.92 20.21 -3.47
N GLU A 253 -6.24 20.32 -3.62
CA GLU A 253 -6.87 21.21 -4.58
C GLU A 253 -6.58 22.69 -4.29
N TRP A 254 -6.62 23.12 -3.02
CA TRP A 254 -6.28 24.50 -2.69
C TRP A 254 -4.79 24.77 -2.91
N ARG A 255 -3.90 23.83 -2.57
CA ARG A 255 -2.45 24.01 -2.73
C ARG A 255 -2.10 24.13 -4.19
N TYR A 256 -2.70 23.28 -5.02
CA TYR A 256 -2.58 23.36 -6.47
C TYR A 256 -3.14 24.69 -7.02
N ALA A 257 -4.27 25.17 -6.51
CA ALA A 257 -4.85 26.46 -6.90
C ALA A 257 -3.95 27.65 -6.50
N LEU A 258 -3.33 27.62 -5.32
CA LEU A 258 -2.39 28.65 -4.86
C LEU A 258 -1.10 28.62 -5.67
N PHE A 259 -0.36 27.51 -5.64
CA PHE A 259 1.03 27.49 -6.11
C PHE A 259 1.17 27.30 -7.62
N SER A 260 0.24 26.59 -8.27
CA SER A 260 0.29 26.37 -9.72
C SER A 260 -0.61 27.34 -10.49
N LYS A 261 -1.89 27.47 -10.10
CA LYS A 261 -2.87 28.32 -10.81
C LYS A 261 -2.86 29.78 -10.36
N GLN A 262 -2.19 30.13 -9.26
CA GLN A 262 -2.13 31.48 -8.70
C GLN A 262 -3.52 32.10 -8.42
N ASN A 263 -4.51 31.26 -8.11
CA ASN A 263 -5.90 31.67 -7.91
C ASN A 263 -6.31 31.53 -6.44
N TYR A 264 -6.19 32.64 -5.70
CA TYR A 264 -6.54 32.71 -4.28
C TYR A 264 -8.02 32.39 -4.01
N GLN A 265 -8.95 32.96 -4.80
CA GLN A 265 -10.38 32.79 -4.56
C GLN A 265 -10.80 31.33 -4.68
N MET A 266 -10.24 30.63 -5.68
CA MET A 266 -10.47 29.20 -5.86
C MET A 266 -9.93 28.38 -4.69
N ALA A 267 -8.73 28.73 -4.19
CA ALA A 267 -8.13 28.07 -3.04
C ALA A 267 -8.94 28.28 -1.76
N GLU A 268 -9.41 29.50 -1.50
CA GLU A 268 -10.22 29.82 -0.33
C GLU A 268 -11.53 29.01 -0.32
N ASN A 269 -12.19 28.87 -1.47
CA ASN A 269 -13.39 28.04 -1.59
C ASN A 269 -13.12 26.58 -1.18
N PHE A 270 -12.03 25.99 -1.67
CA PHE A 270 -11.65 24.63 -1.30
C PHE A 270 -11.31 24.49 0.19
N PHE A 271 -10.67 25.49 0.79
CA PHE A 271 -10.42 25.53 2.23
C PHE A 271 -11.72 25.51 3.04
N GLN A 272 -12.72 26.31 2.66
CA GLN A 272 -14.02 26.32 3.34
C GLN A 272 -14.74 24.97 3.18
N GLU A 273 -14.70 24.38 1.98
CA GLU A 273 -15.26 23.04 1.74
C GLU A 273 -14.56 21.98 2.61
N ALA A 274 -13.23 22.00 2.72
CA ALA A 274 -12.47 21.08 3.56
C ALA A 274 -12.94 21.12 5.01
N LYS A 275 -13.16 22.33 5.56
CA LYS A 275 -13.68 22.54 6.91
C LYS A 275 -15.09 22.00 7.09
N ILE A 276 -15.97 22.16 6.10
CA ILE A 276 -17.34 21.63 6.14
C ILE A 276 -17.29 20.10 6.21
N PHE A 277 -16.51 19.45 5.35
CA PHE A 277 -16.37 17.99 5.37
C PHE A 277 -15.78 17.49 6.69
N ALA A 278 -14.74 18.14 7.22
CA ALA A 278 -14.14 17.78 8.50
C ALA A 278 -15.13 17.91 9.68
N LYS A 279 -16.02 18.91 9.66
CA LYS A 279 -17.11 19.05 10.62
C LYS A 279 -18.16 17.96 10.49
N MET A 280 -18.52 17.56 9.26
CA MET A 280 -19.51 16.50 9.03
C MET A 280 -19.06 15.14 9.60
N ILE A 281 -17.76 14.86 9.59
CA ILE A 281 -17.21 13.63 10.18
C ILE A 281 -16.86 13.76 11.67
N ASN A 282 -17.23 14.88 12.31
CA ASN A 282 -16.96 15.17 13.73
C ASN A 282 -15.50 14.98 14.16
N ASN A 283 -14.53 15.22 13.26
CA ASN A 283 -13.11 15.09 13.57
C ASN A 283 -12.53 16.48 13.90
N SER A 284 -12.55 16.84 15.19
CA SER A 284 -12.07 18.14 15.67
C SER A 284 -10.57 18.33 15.45
N TYR A 285 -9.78 17.25 15.55
CA TYR A 285 -8.34 17.29 15.31
C TYR A 285 -8.03 17.67 13.85
N LEU A 286 -8.73 17.04 12.90
CA LEU A 286 -8.56 17.33 11.47
C LEU A 286 -8.90 18.78 11.12
N ILE A 287 -9.91 19.38 11.77
CA ILE A 287 -10.26 20.80 11.57
C ILE A 287 -9.09 21.70 11.98
N GLU A 288 -8.48 21.45 13.14
CA GLU A 288 -7.34 22.22 13.63
C GLU A 288 -6.14 22.11 12.68
N GLN A 289 -5.85 20.90 12.17
CA GLN A 289 -4.77 20.68 11.22
C GLN A 289 -5.02 21.38 9.88
N ILE A 290 -6.26 21.36 9.37
CA ILE A 290 -6.65 22.09 8.15
C ILE A 290 -6.41 23.59 8.30
N GLU A 291 -6.75 24.17 9.45
CA GLU A 291 -6.54 25.60 9.73
C GLU A 291 -5.06 25.97 9.83
N LYS A 292 -4.26 25.16 10.54
CA LYS A 292 -2.80 25.35 10.62
C LYS A 292 -2.15 25.27 9.24
N GLN A 293 -2.52 24.28 8.44
CA GLN A 293 -1.98 24.09 7.09
C GLN A 293 -2.32 25.27 6.18
N TRP A 294 -3.57 25.75 6.21
CA TRP A 294 -3.99 26.91 5.42
C TRP A 294 -3.18 28.17 5.76
N GLN A 295 -2.96 28.45 7.05
CA GLN A 295 -2.16 29.60 7.46
C GLN A 295 -0.70 29.48 6.97
N SER A 296 -0.11 28.29 7.08
CA SER A 296 1.24 28.02 6.59
C SER A 296 1.36 28.22 5.07
N ASP A 297 0.41 27.67 4.30
CA ASP A 297 0.39 27.79 2.84
C ASP A 297 0.22 29.25 2.39
N LEU A 298 -0.64 30.04 3.06
CA LEU A 298 -0.79 31.46 2.77
C LEU A 298 0.47 32.25 3.06
N GLN A 299 1.15 32.00 4.17
CA GLN A 299 2.42 32.66 4.48
C GLN A 299 3.46 32.39 3.38
N ASN A 300 3.57 31.16 2.91
CA ASN A 300 4.49 30.80 1.82
C ASN A 300 4.07 31.44 0.49
N TYR A 301 2.79 31.46 0.19
CA TYR A 301 2.24 32.08 -1.02
C TYR A 301 2.55 33.59 -1.11
N PHE A 302 2.33 34.33 -0.02
CA PHE A 302 2.61 35.76 0.00
C PHE A 302 4.10 36.08 0.08
N LYS A 303 4.93 35.24 0.72
CA LYS A 303 6.40 35.38 0.69
C LYS A 303 6.96 35.25 -0.72
N ASN A 304 6.45 34.31 -1.53
CA ASN A 304 6.93 34.08 -2.89
C ASN A 304 6.44 35.13 -3.91
N LYS A 305 5.56 36.06 -3.51
CA LYS A 305 5.08 37.17 -4.34
C LYS A 305 5.80 38.50 -4.09
N ASN A 306 6.54 38.61 -2.99
CA ASN A 306 7.35 39.78 -2.63
C ASN A 306 8.80 39.58 -3.04
#